data_AF-A0A2H0SWA0-F1
#
_entry.id   AF-A0A2H0SWA0-F1
#
_cell.length_a   1.000
_cell.length_b   1.000
_cell.length_c   1.000
_cell.angle_alpha   90.00
_cell.angle_beta   90.00
_cell.angle_gamma   90.00
#
_symmetry.space_group_name_H-M   'P 1'
#
loop_
_entity.id
_entity.type
_entity.pdbx_description
1 polymer ?
#
loop_
_entity_poly.entity_id
_entity_poly.type
_entity_poly.pdbx_seq_one_letter_code
_entity_poly.pdbx_strand_id
1 'polypeptide(L)'
;MTNKYLNQLADTFLKFESRKEVTDFLKGIMTPQELIEIPQRLEIVRRLKQGDTQRKIAEDLGVGIATVTRGSRELKKGRFK
;
A
#
# COMPACT_ATOMS: atom_id res chain seq x y z
N MET A 1 -7.42 1.75 -21.54
CA MET A 1 -6.17 2.52 -21.75
C MET A 1 -5.28 2.34 -20.54
N THR A 2 -4.12 1.71 -20.71
CA THR A 2 -3.13 1.58 -19.63
C THR A 2 -2.41 2.92 -19.50
N ASN A 3 -2.35 3.47 -18.29
CA ASN A 3 -1.75 4.78 -18.04
C ASN A 3 -0.22 4.67 -18.25
N LYS A 4 0.33 5.37 -19.25
CA LYS A 4 1.76 5.39 -19.58
C LYS A 4 2.64 5.68 -18.35
N TYR A 5 2.24 6.63 -17.51
CA TYR A 5 3.00 7.01 -16.32
C TYR A 5 2.95 5.93 -15.23
N LEU A 6 1.84 5.20 -15.13
CA LEU A 6 1.74 4.06 -14.20
C LEU A 6 2.67 2.92 -14.60
N ASN A 7 2.76 2.62 -15.90
CA ASN A 7 3.70 1.61 -16.40
C ASN A 7 5.14 2.04 -16.15
N GLN A 8 5.48 3.30 -16.41
CA GLN A 8 6.82 3.83 -16.13
C GLN A 8 7.20 3.69 -14.64
N LEU A 9 6.26 3.98 -13.73
CA LEU A 9 6.48 3.80 -12.30
C LEU A 9 6.70 2.32 -11.96
N ALA A 10 5.88 1.42 -12.52
CA ALA A 10 6.03 -0.03 -12.32
C ALA A 10 7.38 -0.55 -12.84
N ASP A 11 7.78 -0.14 -14.05
CA ASP A 11 9.08 -0.49 -14.64
C ASP A 11 10.25 0.05 -13.81
N THR A 12 10.07 1.17 -13.11
CA THR A 12 11.08 1.73 -12.19
C THR A 12 11.23 0.85 -10.95
N PHE A 13 10.11 0.39 -10.36
CA PHE A 13 10.15 -0.53 -9.22
C PHE A 13 10.88 -1.84 -9.54
N LEU A 14 10.79 -2.34 -10.78
CA LEU A 14 11.46 -3.57 -11.22
C LEU A 14 12.99 -3.45 -11.35
N LYS A 15 13.54 -2.22 -11.35
CA LYS A 15 14.98 -1.97 -11.51
C LYS A 15 15.75 -1.85 -10.20
N PHE A 16 15.05 -1.71 -9.07
CA PHE A 16 15.71 -1.56 -7.78
C PHE A 16 16.25 -2.90 -7.29
N GLU A 17 17.50 -2.89 -6.81
CA GLU A 17 18.17 -4.09 -6.31
C GLU A 17 18.31 -4.10 -4.79
N SER A 18 18.05 -2.97 -4.13
CA SER A 18 18.20 -2.82 -2.69
C SER A 18 17.05 -2.06 -2.02
N ARG A 19 16.79 -2.41 -0.75
CA ARG A 19 15.85 -1.65 0.10
C ARG A 19 16.23 -0.17 0.19
N LYS A 20 17.53 0.13 0.17
CA LYS A 20 18.04 1.50 0.27
C LYS A 20 17.60 2.33 -0.93
N GLU A 21 17.75 1.80 -2.15
CA GLU A 21 17.31 2.49 -3.37
C GLU A 21 15.81 2.74 -3.38
N VAL A 22 15.00 1.72 -3.05
CA VAL A 22 13.54 1.87 -3.00
C VAL A 22 13.15 2.95 -1.98
N THR A 23 13.77 2.93 -0.80
CA THR A 23 13.45 3.89 0.26
C THR A 23 13.83 5.31 -0.13
N ASP A 24 14.98 5.50 -0.76
CA ASP A 24 15.45 6.79 -1.25
C ASP A 24 14.53 7.34 -2.35
N PHE A 25 14.17 6.49 -3.32
CA PHE A 25 13.22 6.83 -4.38
C PHE A 25 11.86 7.26 -3.83
N LEU A 26 11.28 6.50 -2.91
CA LEU A 26 9.98 6.84 -2.30
C LEU A 26 10.04 8.17 -1.56
N LYS A 27 11.13 8.47 -0.84
CA LYS A 27 11.33 9.77 -0.19
C LYS A 27 11.44 10.93 -1.19
N GLY A 28 11.91 10.67 -2.41
CA GLY A 28 12.03 11.68 -3.45
C GLY A 28 10.72 12.06 -4.14
N ILE A 29 9.76 11.13 -4.23
CA ILE A 29 8.51 11.34 -4.99
C ILE A 29 7.26 11.50 -4.11
N MET A 30 7.34 11.15 -2.83
CA MET A 30 6.20 11.15 -1.92
C MET A 30 6.28 12.27 -0.89
N THR A 31 5.11 12.75 -0.47
CA THR A 31 5.00 13.64 0.69
C THR A 31 5.26 12.87 2.00
N PRO A 32 5.61 13.57 3.10
CA PRO A 32 5.76 12.95 4.42
C PRO A 32 4.51 12.19 4.88
N GLN A 33 3.31 12.69 4.55
CA GLN A 33 2.06 12.03 4.89
C GLN A 33 1.88 10.72 4.08
N GLU A 34 2.17 10.74 2.79
CA GLU A 34 2.07 9.53 1.96
C GLU A 34 3.06 8.45 2.38
N LEU A 35 4.25 8.83 2.86
CA LEU A 35 5.24 7.90 3.42
C LEU A 35 4.74 7.16 4.68
N ILE A 36 3.69 7.67 5.33
CA ILE A 36 3.02 7.00 6.45
C ILE A 36 1.83 6.19 5.93
N GLU A 37 0.96 6.81 5.14
CA GLU A 37 -0.32 6.21 4.74
C GLU A 37 -0.17 5.04 3.76
N ILE A 38 0.75 5.10 2.80
CA ILE A 38 0.90 4.03 1.79
C ILE A 38 1.40 2.73 2.44
N PRO A 39 2.45 2.74 3.29
CA PRO A 39 2.85 1.54 4.02
C PRO A 39 1.73 0.98 4.92
N GLN A 40 0.95 1.84 5.58
CA GLN A 40 -0.22 1.39 6.36
C GLN A 40 -1.26 0.68 5.50
N ARG A 41 -1.49 1.11 4.26
CA ARG A 41 -2.40 0.41 3.33
C ARG A 41 -1.90 -0.98 2.96
N LEU A 42 -0.59 -1.15 2.79
CA LEU A 42 0.01 -2.47 2.58
C LEU A 42 -0.16 -3.36 3.82
N GLU A 43 0.05 -2.80 5.00
CA GLU A 43 -0.12 -3.51 6.28
C GLU A 43 -1.58 -3.93 6.53
N ILE A 44 -2.55 -3.06 6.23
CA ILE A 44 -3.97 -3.38 6.24
C ILE A 44 -4.24 -4.63 5.39
N VAL A 45 -3.75 -4.66 4.16
CA VAL A 45 -3.96 -5.78 3.24
C VAL A 45 -3.30 -7.06 3.78
N ARG A 46 -2.10 -6.96 4.33
CA ARG A 46 -1.39 -8.08 4.96
C ARG A 46 -2.21 -8.69 6.10
N ARG A 47 -2.72 -7.87 7.02
CA ARG A 47 -3.51 -8.32 8.18
C ARG A 47 -4.89 -8.86 7.79
N LEU A 48 -5.54 -8.25 6.80
CA LEU A 48 -6.79 -8.78 6.24
C LEU A 48 -6.60 -10.18 5.67
N LYS A 49 -5.50 -10.45 4.97
CA LYS A 49 -5.16 -11.80 4.47
C LYS A 49 -4.88 -12.80 5.60
N GLN A 50 -4.43 -12.33 6.77
CA GLN A 50 -4.21 -13.15 7.96
C GLN A 50 -5.49 -13.43 8.76
N GLY A 51 -6.63 -12.85 8.37
CA GLY A 51 -7.92 -13.08 9.04
C GLY A 51 -8.20 -12.14 10.21
N ASP A 52 -7.39 -11.10 10.43
CA ASP A 52 -7.69 -10.08 11.43
C ASP A 52 -8.99 -9.33 11.08
N THR A 53 -9.77 -8.96 12.10
CA THR A 53 -11.01 -8.20 11.91
C THR A 53 -10.69 -6.76 11.50
N GLN A 54 -11.56 -6.17 10.66
CA GLN A 54 -11.34 -4.79 10.19
C GLN A 54 -11.27 -3.77 11.34
N ARG A 55 -12.05 -4.01 12.40
CA ARG A 55 -12.08 -3.17 13.60
C ARG A 55 -10.75 -3.20 14.35
N LYS A 56 -10.20 -4.40 14.59
CA LYS A 56 -8.90 -4.56 15.23
C LYS A 56 -7.78 -3.88 14.43
N ILE A 57 -7.80 -4.04 13.10
CA ILE A 57 -6.82 -3.39 12.21
C ILE A 57 -6.93 -1.86 12.31
N ALA A 58 -8.15 -1.32 12.31
CA ALA A 58 -8.40 0.12 12.42
C ALA A 58 -7.87 0.69 13.74
N GLU A 59 -8.16 0.01 14.86
CA GLU A 59 -7.72 0.38 16.20
C GLU A 59 -6.18 0.33 16.31
N ASP A 60 -5.56 -0.79 15.93
CA ASP A 60 -4.11 -0.98 16.06
C ASP A 60 -3.28 -0.04 15.17
N LEU A 61 -3.77 0.31 13.99
CA LEU A 61 -3.07 1.19 13.05
C LEU A 61 -3.44 2.67 13.23
N GLY A 62 -4.40 2.99 14.11
CA GLY A 62 -4.88 4.35 14.30
C GLY A 62 -5.55 4.95 13.05
N VAL A 63 -6.20 4.12 12.24
CA VAL A 63 -6.85 4.54 10.98
C VAL A 63 -8.37 4.40 11.07
N GLY A 64 -9.10 5.23 10.34
CA GLY A 64 -10.56 5.09 10.26
C GLY A 64 -11.00 3.76 9.65
N ILE A 65 -12.12 3.20 10.13
CA ILE A 65 -12.67 1.92 9.65
C ILE A 65 -12.88 1.92 8.12
N ALA A 66 -13.30 3.05 7.55
CA ALA A 66 -13.48 3.20 6.10
C ALA A 66 -12.18 2.94 5.30
N THR A 67 -11.01 3.25 5.87
CA THR A 67 -9.71 2.97 5.27
C THR A 67 -9.46 1.47 5.17
N VAL A 68 -9.79 0.72 6.22
CA VAL A 68 -9.67 -0.74 6.24
C VAL A 68 -10.70 -1.39 5.29
N THR A 69 -11.94 -0.89 5.28
CA THR A 69 -13.00 -1.36 4.36
C THR A 69 -12.58 -1.24 2.90
N ARG A 70 -11.90 -0.15 2.51
CA ARG A 70 -11.35 0.02 1.16
C ARG A 70 -10.33 -1.08 0.84
N GLY A 71 -9.41 -1.40 1.75
CA GLY A 71 -8.46 -2.50 1.58
C GLY A 71 -9.15 -3.86 1.37
N SER A 72 -10.16 -4.15 2.19
CA SER A 72 -10.96 -5.38 2.04
C SER A 72 -11.67 -5.46 0.70
N ARG A 73 -12.21 -4.34 0.19
CA ARG A 73 -12.85 -4.29 -1.12
C ARG A 73 -11.88 -4.57 -2.26
N GLU A 74 -10.66 -4.06 -2.21
CA GLU A 74 -9.66 -4.34 -3.25
C GLU A 74 -9.22 -5.82 -3.26
N LEU A 75 -9.12 -6.45 -2.09
CA LEU A 75 -8.91 -7.90 -2.00
C LEU A 75 -10.07 -8.68 -2.63
N LYS A 76 -11.32 -8.31 -2.34
CA LYS A 76 -12.51 -8.96 -2.95
C LYS A 76 -12.58 -8.79 -4.47
N LYS A 77 -11.99 -7.72 -5.02
CA LYS A 77 -11.84 -7.51 -6.48
C LYS A 77 -10.73 -8.38 -7.09
N GLY A 78 -10.02 -9.17 -6.29
CA GLY A 78 -8.92 -10.02 -6.75
C GLY A 78 -7.61 -9.27 -6.98
N ARG A 79 -7.42 -8.09 -6.38
CA ARG A 79 -6.11 -7.42 -6.34
C ARG A 79 -5.22 -8.04 -5.26
N PHE A 80 -3.92 -7.76 -5.32
CA PHE A 80 -2.92 -8.33 -4.40
C PHE A 80 -2.90 -9.86 -4.43
N LYS A 81 -3.01 -10.46 -5.62
CA LYS A 81 -2.75 -11.89 -5.79
C LYS A 81 -1.25 -12.15 -5.84
#